data_AF-A0A7S0DGP5-F1
#
_entry.id   AF-A0A7S0DGP5-F1
#
_cell.length_a   1.000
_cell.length_b   1.000
_cell.length_c   1.000
_cell.angle_alpha   90.00
_cell.angle_beta   90.00
_cell.angle_gamma   90.00
#
_symmetry.space_group_name_H-M   'P 1'
#
loop_
_entity.id
_entity.type
_entity.pdbx_description
1 polymer ?
#
loop_
_entity_poly.entity_id
_entity_poly.type
_entity_poly.pdbx_seq_one_letter_code
_entity_poly.pdbx_strand_id
1 'polypeptide(L)'
;MARKPRFALKSPQLAEACFELFYRLYAHPTTSLEFSSYLQRRMTATTVYVDTPTTSVPILFQLLDSLRHGSHSACTLLQRAWLLKSIALDVYSTSRRGDRWSSNVRDALCRLGFWRSEDEGQGLRSDYVAYEQKRMRMLELLDTLAAQISPPRALPPTVAGIAIQRFRRQITPQMYTYDTRALAAVAPQNNIKAKKKSGDLLNDAENWNRSIFLLRACEQAIDGWRQLCEVSLHEGGRPRHGQADATNYDTTLYSLLSGVLQKLCSGDFMWQWVGRSLSAVALTVMAKIRIRARSGLKGEAMSLAGRNHVLEEILQAVLRSQYHTTRANLYAIFVNYMQFIQESIARDR
;
A
#
# COMPACT_ATOMS: atom_id res chain seq x y z
N MET A 1 -8.65 25.24 19.52
CA MET A 1 -7.18 25.41 19.56
C MET A 1 -6.51 24.04 19.43
N ALA A 2 -5.79 23.77 18.33
CA ALA A 2 -5.05 22.52 18.17
C ALA A 2 -3.92 22.46 19.20
N ARG A 3 -3.87 21.41 20.02
CA ARG A 3 -2.75 21.19 20.96
C ARG A 3 -1.48 21.01 20.14
N LYS A 4 -0.45 21.82 20.43
CA LYS A 4 0.89 21.61 19.86
C LYS A 4 1.33 20.16 20.16
N PRO A 5 1.88 19.44 19.18
CA PRO A 5 2.43 18.11 19.38
C PRO A 5 3.46 18.17 20.51
N ARG A 6 3.34 17.28 21.51
CA ARG A 6 4.25 17.24 22.65
C ARG A 6 5.65 16.78 22.26
N PHE A 7 5.80 16.11 21.12
CA PHE A 7 7.06 15.57 20.62
C PHE A 7 7.09 15.67 19.09
N ALA A 8 8.05 16.42 18.53
CA ALA A 8 8.35 16.43 17.11
C ALA A 8 9.61 15.61 16.85
N LEU A 9 9.46 14.42 16.27
CA LEU A 9 10.59 13.56 15.91
C LEU A 9 11.28 14.13 14.65
N LYS A 10 12.47 14.72 14.82
CA LYS A 10 13.25 15.29 13.71
C LYS A 10 13.94 14.22 12.84
N SER A 11 14.21 13.04 13.40
CA SER A 11 14.82 11.93 12.66
C SER A 11 13.74 11.01 12.07
N PRO A 12 13.69 10.86 10.74
CA PRO A 12 12.69 10.00 10.10
C PRO A 12 12.94 8.51 10.34
N GLN A 13 14.19 8.08 10.59
CA GLN A 13 14.51 6.71 10.99
C GLN A 13 13.99 6.41 12.40
N LEU A 14 14.18 7.35 13.33
CA LEU A 14 13.65 7.19 14.68
C LEU A 14 12.12 7.16 14.67
N ALA A 15 11.48 8.04 13.91
CA ALA A 15 10.04 8.03 13.73
C ALA A 15 9.56 6.69 13.14
N GLU A 16 10.21 6.19 12.10
CA GLU A 16 9.91 4.87 11.51
C GLU A 16 9.99 3.73 12.53
N ALA A 17 11.07 3.66 13.32
CA ALA A 17 11.21 2.68 14.39
C ALA A 17 10.11 2.79 15.47
N CYS A 18 9.67 4.02 15.81
CA CYS A 18 8.57 4.22 16.74
C CYS A 18 7.24 3.69 16.19
N PHE A 19 6.92 3.96 14.91
CA PHE A 19 5.70 3.43 14.29
C PHE A 19 5.74 1.91 14.15
N GLU A 20 6.91 1.34 13.84
CA GLU A 20 7.09 -0.11 13.83
C GLU A 20 6.82 -0.70 15.21
N LEU A 21 7.39 -0.11 16.28
CA LEU A 21 7.16 -0.55 17.65
C LEU A 21 5.68 -0.46 18.02
N PHE A 22 4.99 0.63 17.67
CA PHE A 22 3.56 0.77 17.91
C PHE A 22 2.77 -0.33 17.22
N TYR A 23 3.04 -0.59 15.94
CA TYR A 23 2.41 -1.69 15.23
C TYR A 23 2.67 -3.05 15.91
N ARG A 24 3.91 -3.33 16.31
CA ARG A 24 4.26 -4.59 17.00
C ARG A 24 3.52 -4.74 18.33
N LEU A 25 3.44 -3.69 19.14
CA LEU A 25 2.67 -3.70 20.40
C LEU A 25 1.17 -3.88 20.16
N TYR A 26 0.66 -3.32 19.06
CA TYR A 26 -0.74 -3.45 18.66
C TYR A 26 -1.07 -4.85 18.13
N ALA A 27 -0.15 -5.46 17.39
CA ALA A 27 -0.31 -6.80 16.82
C ALA A 27 -0.09 -7.93 17.84
N HIS A 28 0.60 -7.65 18.96
CA HIS A 28 0.94 -8.68 19.92
C HIS A 28 -0.28 -9.10 20.77
N PRO A 29 -0.60 -10.42 20.88
CA PRO A 29 -1.82 -10.89 21.52
C PRO A 29 -2.00 -10.40 22.96
N THR A 30 -0.91 -10.34 23.75
CA THR A 30 -0.98 -9.98 25.17
C THR A 30 -1.05 -8.48 25.43
N THR A 31 -0.45 -7.64 24.59
CA THR A 31 -0.34 -6.20 24.84
C THR A 31 -1.36 -5.39 24.04
N SER A 32 -1.96 -5.98 23.00
CA SER A 32 -2.89 -5.30 22.07
C SER A 32 -4.02 -4.57 22.78
N LEU A 33 -4.71 -5.22 23.73
CA LEU A 33 -5.86 -4.66 24.43
C LEU A 33 -5.49 -3.45 25.30
N GLU A 34 -4.45 -3.61 26.13
CA GLU A 34 -3.98 -2.56 27.03
C GLU A 34 -3.42 -1.38 26.24
N PHE A 35 -2.63 -1.67 25.20
CA PHE A 35 -2.03 -0.66 24.35
C PHE A 35 -3.10 0.10 23.54
N SER A 36 -4.06 -0.59 22.94
CA SER A 36 -5.20 0.05 22.26
C SER A 36 -5.99 0.95 23.21
N SER A 37 -6.29 0.46 24.42
CA SER A 37 -6.97 1.25 25.45
C SER A 37 -6.15 2.45 25.92
N TYR A 38 -4.82 2.33 25.96
CA TYR A 38 -3.91 3.43 26.27
C TYR A 38 -3.92 4.48 25.16
N LEU A 39 -3.81 4.06 23.90
CA LEU A 39 -3.87 4.96 22.74
C LEU A 39 -5.21 5.70 22.71
N GLN A 40 -6.33 5.01 22.86
CA GLN A 40 -7.65 5.64 22.89
C GLN A 40 -7.79 6.69 24.00
N ARG A 41 -7.25 6.42 25.20
CA ARG A 41 -7.33 7.34 26.36
C ARG A 41 -6.37 8.52 26.29
N ARG A 42 -5.14 8.30 25.81
CA ARG A 42 -4.06 9.30 25.85
C ARG A 42 -3.88 10.05 24.54
N MET A 43 -4.31 9.44 23.44
CA MET A 43 -4.24 9.99 22.10
C MET A 43 -5.66 10.18 21.57
N THR A 44 -6.41 11.07 22.23
CA THR A 44 -7.63 11.63 21.66
C THR A 44 -7.24 12.23 20.31
N ALA A 45 -7.70 11.61 19.22
CA ALA A 45 -7.63 12.06 17.85
C ALA A 45 -6.32 12.80 17.46
N THR A 46 -5.54 12.19 16.57
CA THR A 46 -4.70 12.90 15.57
C THR A 46 -3.24 13.26 15.83
N THR A 47 -2.69 13.26 17.05
CA THR A 47 -1.30 13.75 17.25
C THR A 47 -0.18 12.76 16.95
N VAL A 48 -0.47 11.46 16.75
CA VAL A 48 0.57 10.46 16.42
C VAL A 48 0.59 10.11 14.94
N TYR A 49 -0.44 10.46 14.18
CA TYR A 49 -0.58 10.06 12.78
C TYR A 49 0.15 10.99 11.79
N VAL A 50 1.30 11.54 12.20
CA VAL A 50 2.21 12.41 11.43
C VAL A 50 1.89 13.90 11.62
N ASP A 51 2.85 14.65 12.17
CA ASP A 51 3.00 16.10 11.95
C ASP A 51 3.34 16.33 10.47
N THR A 52 2.41 16.04 9.56
CA THR A 52 2.44 16.68 8.25
C THR A 52 1.99 18.11 8.50
N PRO A 53 2.80 19.13 8.13
CA PRO A 53 2.44 20.51 8.36
C PRO A 53 1.02 20.75 7.84
N THR A 54 0.20 21.36 8.68
CA THR A 54 -1.22 21.69 8.50
C THR A 54 -1.48 22.68 7.35
N THR A 55 -0.54 22.87 6.45
CA THR A 55 -0.72 23.66 5.24
C THR A 55 -1.52 22.83 4.24
N SER A 56 -2.56 23.44 3.69
CA SER A 56 -3.46 22.99 2.62
C SER A 56 -2.79 22.54 1.31
N VAL A 57 -1.47 22.35 1.32
CA VAL A 57 -0.74 21.72 0.22
C VAL A 57 -1.10 20.23 0.23
N PRO A 58 -1.57 19.66 -0.89
CA PRO A 58 -1.90 18.24 -0.94
C PRO A 58 -0.69 17.45 -0.46
N ILE A 59 -0.93 16.53 0.49
CA ILE A 59 0.08 15.61 1.05
C ILE A 59 0.90 14.92 -0.07
N LEU A 60 0.28 14.75 -1.24
CA LEU A 60 0.87 14.38 -2.53
C LEU A 60 2.11 15.21 -2.93
N PHE A 61 2.04 16.54 -2.88
CA PHE A 61 3.13 17.42 -3.31
C PHE A 61 4.34 17.37 -2.38
N GLN A 62 4.13 17.29 -1.06
CA GLN A 62 5.25 17.13 -0.10
C GLN A 62 5.93 15.77 -0.22
N LEU A 63 5.17 14.72 -0.56
CA LEU A 63 5.73 13.39 -0.77
C LEU A 63 6.50 13.32 -2.10
N LEU A 64 5.95 13.90 -3.16
CA LEU A 64 6.62 14.07 -4.45
C LEU A 64 7.92 14.86 -4.34
N ASP A 65 7.94 15.96 -3.58
CA ASP A 65 9.17 16.72 -3.33
C ASP A 65 10.16 15.92 -2.47
N SER A 66 9.70 15.23 -1.43
CA SER A 66 10.56 14.40 -0.58
C SER A 66 11.18 13.22 -1.33
N LEU A 67 10.44 12.65 -2.29
CA LEU A 67 10.95 11.56 -3.13
C LEU A 67 12.06 12.02 -4.08
N ARG A 68 12.03 13.27 -4.55
CA ARG A 68 13.13 13.86 -5.32
C ARG A 68 14.44 13.98 -4.53
N HIS A 69 14.38 13.92 -3.19
CA HIS A 69 15.51 14.19 -2.29
C HIS A 69 16.10 12.95 -1.60
N GLY A 70 15.77 11.73 -2.05
CA GLY A 70 16.38 10.49 -1.55
C GLY A 70 15.89 10.02 -0.17
N SER A 71 16.72 9.23 0.52
CA SER A 71 16.44 8.30 1.65
C SER A 71 15.37 8.66 2.71
N HIS A 72 15.06 9.95 2.91
CA HIS A 72 13.96 10.43 3.75
C HIS A 72 12.59 9.97 3.24
N SER A 73 12.44 9.80 1.94
CA SER A 73 11.19 9.32 1.33
C SER A 73 10.84 7.88 1.73
N ALA A 74 11.82 6.97 1.74
CA ALA A 74 11.63 5.57 2.09
C ALA A 74 11.24 5.40 3.56
N CYS A 75 11.87 6.13 4.49
CA CYS A 75 11.47 6.10 5.90
C CYS A 75 10.04 6.60 6.10
N THR A 76 9.65 7.67 5.38
CA THR A 76 8.29 8.21 5.43
C THR A 76 7.25 7.22 4.88
N LEU A 77 7.58 6.49 3.81
CA LEU A 77 6.74 5.41 3.28
C LEU A 77 6.58 4.26 4.29
N LEU A 78 7.66 3.87 4.98
CA LEU A 78 7.60 2.85 6.03
C LEU A 78 6.74 3.30 7.22
N GLN A 79 6.88 4.54 7.69
CA GLN A 79 6.01 5.09 8.73
C GLN A 79 4.53 4.95 8.36
N ARG A 80 4.18 5.29 7.11
CA ARG A 80 2.81 5.14 6.59
C ARG A 80 2.38 3.68 6.46
N ALA A 81 3.29 2.80 6.04
CA ALA A 81 3.03 1.36 5.98
C ALA A 81 2.62 0.82 7.35
N TRP A 82 3.41 1.11 8.39
CA TRP A 82 3.12 0.71 9.77
C TRP A 82 1.81 1.29 10.29
N LEU A 83 1.51 2.53 9.89
CA LEU A 83 0.28 3.20 10.25
C LEU A 83 -0.95 2.54 9.63
N LEU A 84 -0.91 2.24 8.34
CA LEU A 84 -1.99 1.53 7.63
C LEU A 84 -2.25 0.16 8.24
N LYS A 85 -1.20 -0.59 8.57
CA LYS A 85 -1.31 -1.89 9.23
C LYS A 85 -1.94 -1.77 10.62
N SER A 86 -1.57 -0.75 11.38
CA SER A 86 -2.16 -0.49 12.70
C SER A 86 -3.64 -0.12 12.60
N ILE A 87 -4.02 0.70 11.61
CA ILE A 87 -5.43 1.04 11.35
C ILE A 87 -6.22 -0.20 10.94
N ALA A 88 -5.66 -1.05 10.07
CA ALA A 88 -6.30 -2.30 9.68
C ALA A 88 -6.59 -3.20 10.89
N LEU A 89 -5.64 -3.32 11.83
CA LEU A 89 -5.86 -4.06 13.07
C LEU A 89 -6.94 -3.43 13.97
N ASP A 90 -6.97 -2.10 14.08
CA ASP A 90 -8.00 -1.41 14.88
C ASP A 90 -9.40 -1.64 14.28
N VAL A 91 -9.55 -1.49 12.95
CA VAL A 91 -10.81 -1.79 12.23
C VAL A 91 -11.24 -3.23 12.45
N TYR A 92 -10.33 -4.19 12.35
CA TYR A 92 -10.62 -5.60 12.57
C TYR A 92 -11.09 -5.87 14.01
N SER A 93 -10.39 -5.31 15.00
CA SER A 93 -10.67 -5.52 16.41
C SER A 93 -12.00 -4.88 16.85
N THR A 94 -12.31 -3.68 16.35
CA THR A 94 -13.54 -2.95 16.65
C THR A 94 -14.75 -3.62 15.99
N SER A 95 -14.63 -4.05 14.74
CA SER A 95 -15.70 -4.76 14.04
C SER A 95 -16.10 -6.06 14.75
N ARG A 96 -15.12 -6.84 15.24
CA ARG A 96 -15.39 -8.08 15.99
C ARG A 96 -16.11 -7.85 17.31
N ARG A 97 -15.97 -6.67 17.92
CA ARG A 97 -16.70 -6.30 19.15
C ARG A 97 -18.12 -5.81 18.85
N GLY A 98 -18.47 -5.62 17.58
CA GLY A 98 -19.76 -5.04 17.18
C GLY A 98 -19.82 -3.52 17.37
N ASP A 99 -18.71 -2.89 17.74
CA ASP A 99 -18.62 -1.45 17.95
C ASP A 99 -18.60 -0.71 16.61
N ARG A 100 -19.13 0.52 16.60
CA ARG A 100 -18.90 1.43 15.48
C ARG A 100 -17.41 1.78 15.45
N TRP A 101 -16.88 2.04 14.26
CA TRP A 101 -15.50 2.49 14.12
C TRP A 101 -15.26 3.70 15.01
N SER A 102 -14.16 3.68 15.75
CA SER A 102 -13.81 4.80 16.62
C SER A 102 -13.64 6.08 15.78
N SER A 103 -13.97 7.23 16.35
CA SER A 103 -13.70 8.53 15.71
C SER A 103 -12.22 8.67 15.35
N ASN A 104 -11.33 8.06 16.12
CA ASN A 104 -9.89 8.03 15.86
C ASN A 104 -9.53 7.28 14.57
N VAL A 105 -10.17 6.14 14.26
CA VAL A 105 -9.97 5.43 12.99
C VAL A 105 -10.44 6.30 11.83
N ARG A 106 -11.62 6.91 11.97
CA ARG A 106 -12.17 7.81 10.95
C ARG A 106 -11.23 8.99 10.70
N ASP A 107 -10.77 9.67 11.76
CA ASP A 107 -9.83 10.79 11.71
C ASP A 107 -8.46 10.41 11.14
N ALA A 108 -7.94 9.23 11.49
CA ALA A 108 -6.69 8.72 10.94
C ALA A 108 -6.83 8.47 9.43
N LEU A 109 -7.96 7.91 9.01
CA LEU A 109 -8.30 7.80 7.59
C LEU A 109 -8.40 9.22 6.96
N CYS A 110 -9.02 10.21 7.61
CA CYS A 110 -9.04 11.61 7.14
C CYS A 110 -7.65 12.15 6.84
N ARG A 111 -6.77 12.06 7.82
CA ARG A 111 -5.45 12.70 7.75
C ARG A 111 -4.50 12.04 6.79
N LEU A 112 -4.65 10.74 6.57
CA LEU A 112 -3.91 10.04 5.52
C LEU A 112 -4.39 10.39 4.11
N GLY A 113 -5.36 11.31 3.97
CA GLY A 113 -5.96 11.69 2.69
C GLY A 113 -7.11 10.76 2.28
N PHE A 114 -7.51 9.81 3.14
CA PHE A 114 -8.66 8.94 2.93
C PHE A 114 -9.98 9.54 3.43
N TRP A 115 -10.02 10.80 3.89
CA TRP A 115 -11.28 11.48 4.20
C TRP A 115 -11.14 13.02 4.21
N ARG A 116 -12.14 13.72 3.66
CA ARG A 116 -12.23 15.19 3.65
C ARG A 116 -13.24 15.61 4.71
N SER A 117 -12.88 16.59 5.52
CA SER A 117 -13.72 17.09 6.63
C SER A 117 -14.92 17.93 6.17
N GLU A 118 -15.05 18.22 4.87
CA GLU A 118 -16.00 19.22 4.36
C GLU A 118 -17.45 18.71 4.23
N ASP A 119 -17.68 17.39 4.35
CA ASP A 119 -19.01 16.79 4.15
C ASP A 119 -19.81 16.54 5.45
N GLU A 120 -19.34 17.01 6.61
CA GLU A 120 -20.10 16.88 7.87
C GLU A 120 -21.44 17.65 7.86
N GLY A 121 -21.67 18.51 6.86
CA GLY A 121 -22.90 19.29 6.70
C GLY A 121 -24.04 18.60 5.95
N GLN A 122 -23.83 17.49 5.24
CA GLN A 122 -24.87 16.88 4.39
C GLN A 122 -24.97 15.37 4.55
N GLY A 123 -25.54 14.93 5.68
CA GLY A 123 -26.23 13.65 5.82
C GLY A 123 -25.39 12.37 5.79
N LEU A 124 -25.63 11.49 6.76
CA LEU A 124 -25.07 10.13 6.96
C LEU A 124 -25.17 9.14 5.76
N ARG A 125 -25.58 9.58 4.57
CA ARG A 125 -25.88 8.73 3.40
C ARG A 125 -24.71 8.52 2.42
N SER A 126 -23.56 9.20 2.55
CA SER A 126 -22.49 9.13 1.53
C SER A 126 -21.10 8.69 2.03
N ASP A 127 -21.00 8.06 3.20
CA ASP A 127 -19.69 7.66 3.76
C ASP A 127 -19.01 6.54 2.95
N TYR A 128 -19.79 5.61 2.36
CA TYR A 128 -19.27 4.41 1.68
C TYR A 128 -18.61 4.66 0.32
N VAL A 129 -19.26 5.45 -0.54
CA VAL A 129 -18.72 5.85 -1.85
C VAL A 129 -17.44 6.65 -1.68
N ALA A 130 -17.43 7.49 -0.64
CA ALA A 130 -16.28 8.27 -0.27
C ALA A 130 -15.12 7.37 0.19
N TYR A 131 -15.33 6.24 0.87
CA TYR A 131 -14.24 5.31 1.21
C TYR A 131 -13.55 4.71 -0.02
N GLU A 132 -14.33 4.30 -1.01
CA GLU A 132 -13.81 3.51 -2.13
C GLU A 132 -13.17 4.40 -3.23
N GLN A 133 -13.72 5.60 -3.50
CA GLN A 133 -13.07 6.62 -4.35
C GLN A 133 -11.71 7.05 -3.78
N LYS A 134 -11.52 6.90 -2.47
CA LYS A 134 -10.28 7.27 -1.79
C LYS A 134 -9.27 6.12 -1.70
N ARG A 135 -9.69 4.86 -1.86
CA ARG A 135 -8.75 3.74 -2.12
C ARG A 135 -8.07 3.91 -3.48
N MET A 136 -8.80 4.43 -4.47
CA MET A 136 -8.25 4.79 -5.79
C MET A 136 -7.18 5.88 -5.68
N ARG A 137 -7.34 6.87 -4.79
CA ARG A 137 -6.29 7.89 -4.54
C ARG A 137 -4.99 7.33 -3.99
N MET A 138 -5.03 6.22 -3.25
CA MET A 138 -3.78 5.57 -2.85
C MET A 138 -3.12 4.89 -4.04
N LEU A 139 -3.88 4.28 -4.96
CA LEU A 139 -3.33 3.78 -6.23
C LEU A 139 -2.71 4.92 -7.07
N GLU A 140 -3.34 6.10 -7.11
CA GLU A 140 -2.78 7.30 -7.77
C GLU A 140 -1.49 7.81 -7.08
N LEU A 141 -1.44 7.82 -5.75
CA LEU A 141 -0.21 8.09 -5.00
C LEU A 141 0.90 7.10 -5.37
N LEU A 142 0.55 5.84 -5.56
CA LEU A 142 1.49 4.81 -5.94
C LEU A 142 1.93 4.93 -7.41
N ASP A 143 1.11 5.48 -8.30
CA ASP A 143 1.53 5.85 -9.67
C ASP A 143 2.67 6.86 -9.67
N THR A 144 2.57 7.86 -8.79
CA THR A 144 3.64 8.84 -8.66
C THR A 144 4.95 8.25 -8.14
N LEU A 145 4.86 7.20 -7.31
CA LEU A 145 6.01 6.43 -6.83
C LEU A 145 6.58 5.52 -7.93
N ALA A 146 5.70 4.83 -8.66
CA ALA A 146 6.08 3.93 -9.76
C ALA A 146 6.93 4.64 -10.80
N ALA A 147 6.51 5.84 -11.21
CA ALA A 147 7.19 6.66 -12.21
C ALA A 147 8.63 7.05 -11.79
N GLN A 148 8.94 7.04 -10.49
CA GLN A 148 10.25 7.44 -9.97
C GLN A 148 11.17 6.24 -9.69
N ILE A 149 10.62 5.02 -9.69
CA ILE A 149 11.36 3.82 -9.34
C ILE A 149 11.76 3.10 -10.62
N SER A 150 12.99 3.36 -11.06
CA SER A 150 13.64 2.55 -12.09
C SER A 150 14.28 1.30 -11.49
N PRO A 151 14.33 0.18 -12.22
CA PRO A 151 15.11 -0.97 -11.79
C PRO A 151 16.56 -0.53 -11.55
N PRO A 152 17.16 -0.88 -10.40
CA PRO A 152 18.52 -0.46 -10.12
C PRO A 152 19.47 -1.07 -11.15
N ARG A 153 20.37 -0.26 -11.71
CA ARG A 153 21.34 -0.72 -12.69
C ARG A 153 22.27 -1.75 -12.05
N ALA A 154 22.36 -2.94 -12.62
CA ALA A 154 23.27 -3.98 -12.13
C ALA A 154 24.71 -3.47 -12.15
N LEU A 155 25.42 -3.67 -11.03
CA LEU A 155 26.82 -3.28 -10.93
C LEU A 155 27.70 -4.28 -11.68
N PRO A 156 28.76 -3.81 -12.37
CA PRO A 156 29.72 -4.69 -13.02
C PRO A 156 30.33 -5.68 -12.00
N PRO A 157 30.58 -6.94 -12.39
CA PRO A 157 31.03 -7.99 -11.46
C PRO A 157 32.40 -7.69 -10.84
N THR A 158 33.24 -6.97 -11.57
CA THR A 158 34.58 -6.57 -11.15
C THR A 158 34.86 -5.13 -11.56
N VAL A 159 35.40 -4.31 -10.65
CA VAL A 159 35.85 -2.94 -10.94
C VAL A 159 37.22 -2.74 -10.32
N ALA A 160 38.21 -2.35 -11.13
CA ALA A 160 39.59 -2.14 -10.67
C ALA A 160 40.18 -3.36 -9.91
N GLY A 161 39.83 -4.59 -10.32
CA GLY A 161 40.27 -5.83 -9.67
C GLY A 161 39.47 -6.23 -8.42
N ILE A 162 38.52 -5.40 -7.97
CA ILE A 162 37.65 -5.69 -6.84
C ILE A 162 36.44 -6.49 -7.32
N ALA A 163 36.30 -7.73 -6.84
CA ALA A 163 35.13 -8.57 -7.10
C ALA A 163 33.95 -8.11 -6.22
N ILE A 164 32.99 -7.39 -6.81
CA ILE A 164 31.92 -6.71 -6.07
C ILE A 164 30.98 -7.69 -5.36
N GLN A 165 30.84 -8.91 -5.90
CA GLN A 165 29.98 -9.96 -5.38
C GLN A 165 30.36 -10.38 -3.95
N ARG A 166 31.62 -10.20 -3.54
CA ARG A 166 32.09 -10.52 -2.17
C ARG A 166 31.46 -9.63 -1.09
N PHE A 167 30.98 -8.44 -1.48
CA PHE A 167 30.34 -7.49 -0.57
C PHE A 167 28.82 -7.60 -0.60
N ARG A 168 28.28 -8.54 -1.37
CA ARG A 168 26.84 -8.74 -1.51
C ARG A 168 26.27 -9.36 -0.23
N ARG A 169 25.28 -8.71 0.35
CA ARG A 169 24.46 -9.21 1.47
C ARG A 169 23.06 -9.52 0.95
N GLN A 170 22.71 -10.80 0.94
CA GLN A 170 21.38 -11.25 0.51
C GLN A 170 20.34 -10.86 1.56
N ILE A 171 19.24 -10.25 1.12
CA ILE A 171 18.09 -9.90 1.98
C ILE A 171 16.97 -10.92 1.78
N THR A 172 16.67 -11.22 0.52
CA THR A 172 15.69 -12.24 0.11
C THR A 172 16.27 -13.02 -1.08
N PRO A 173 15.63 -14.12 -1.53
CA PRO A 173 16.07 -14.84 -2.73
C PRO A 173 16.26 -13.94 -3.96
N GLN A 174 15.51 -12.85 -4.06
CA GLN A 174 15.50 -11.94 -5.21
C GLN A 174 16.20 -10.59 -4.92
N MET A 175 16.62 -10.34 -3.67
CA MET A 175 17.13 -9.04 -3.24
C MET A 175 18.48 -9.13 -2.54
N TYR A 176 19.30 -8.12 -2.76
CA TYR A 176 20.56 -7.98 -2.07
C TYR A 176 20.96 -6.51 -1.92
N THR A 177 21.83 -6.24 -0.96
CA THR A 177 22.51 -4.97 -0.75
C THR A 177 24.01 -5.18 -0.77
N TYR A 178 24.77 -4.10 -0.82
CA TYR A 178 26.23 -4.13 -0.71
C TYR A 178 26.68 -3.62 0.66
N ASP A 179 27.68 -4.27 1.24
CA ASP A 179 28.40 -3.76 2.39
C ASP A 179 29.34 -2.62 1.97
N THR A 180 28.82 -1.40 1.97
CA THR A 180 29.57 -0.21 1.54
C THR A 180 30.73 0.11 2.47
N ARG A 181 30.66 -0.29 3.75
CA ARG A 181 31.77 -0.09 4.71
C ARG A 181 32.94 -1.01 4.39
N ALA A 182 32.66 -2.29 4.18
CA ALA A 182 33.69 -3.24 3.77
C ALA A 182 34.25 -2.89 2.38
N LEU A 183 33.41 -2.44 1.46
CA LEU A 183 33.84 -1.98 0.14
C LEU A 183 34.78 -0.77 0.22
N ALA A 184 34.44 0.22 1.05
CA ALA A 184 35.27 1.41 1.27
C ALA A 184 36.63 1.06 1.89
N ALA A 185 36.71 0.02 2.74
CA ALA A 185 37.96 -0.43 3.35
C ALA A 185 38.93 -1.07 2.35
N VAL A 186 38.42 -1.66 1.26
CA VAL A 186 39.23 -2.36 0.24
C VAL A 186 39.59 -1.44 -0.95
N ALA A 187 39.04 -0.22 -0.98
CA ALA A 187 39.30 0.75 -2.04
C ALA A 187 40.81 1.09 -2.14
N PRO A 188 41.45 0.95 -3.32
CA PRO A 188 42.88 1.19 -3.48
C PRO A 188 43.23 2.65 -3.17
N GLN A 189 44.05 2.86 -2.13
CA GLN A 189 44.41 4.20 -1.62
C GLN A 189 45.49 4.89 -2.45
N ASN A 190 46.33 4.13 -3.17
CA ASN A 190 47.62 4.62 -3.68
C ASN A 190 47.64 5.00 -5.17
N ASN A 191 46.57 4.75 -5.94
CA ASN A 191 46.53 5.09 -7.38
C ASN A 191 45.32 6.00 -7.66
N ILE A 192 45.56 7.22 -8.14
CA ILE A 192 44.52 8.25 -8.39
C ILE A 192 43.41 7.74 -9.32
N LYS A 193 43.76 7.02 -10.40
CA LYS A 193 42.77 6.46 -11.34
C LYS A 193 41.96 5.33 -10.69
N ALA A 194 42.60 4.51 -9.86
CA ALA A 194 41.93 3.44 -9.13
C ALA A 194 41.03 3.98 -8.00
N LYS A 195 41.46 5.07 -7.34
CA LYS A 195 40.70 5.77 -6.30
C LYS A 195 39.43 6.40 -6.87
N LYS A 196 39.50 7.05 -8.03
CA LYS A 196 38.29 7.58 -8.72
C LYS A 196 37.31 6.46 -9.05
N LYS A 197 37.77 5.40 -9.73
CA LYS A 197 36.92 4.24 -10.08
C LYS A 197 36.32 3.56 -8.84
N SER A 198 37.07 3.49 -7.74
CA SER A 198 36.56 2.93 -6.49
C SER A 198 35.56 3.84 -5.79
N GLY A 199 35.71 5.16 -5.91
CA GLY A 199 34.73 6.14 -5.44
C GLY A 199 33.43 6.06 -6.23
N ASP A 200 33.53 5.96 -7.56
CA ASP A 200 32.37 5.75 -8.44
C ASP A 200 31.63 4.45 -8.06
N LEU A 201 32.38 3.36 -7.84
CA LEU A 201 31.84 2.07 -7.40
C LEU A 201 31.12 2.15 -6.05
N LEU A 202 31.70 2.85 -5.08
CA LEU A 202 31.09 3.02 -3.76
C LEU A 202 29.78 3.81 -3.86
N ASN A 203 29.77 4.89 -4.64
CA ASN A 203 28.57 5.68 -4.91
C ASN A 203 27.49 4.84 -5.62
N ASP A 204 27.88 4.02 -6.58
CA ASP A 204 26.97 3.11 -7.28
C ASP A 204 26.38 2.05 -6.33
N ALA A 205 27.20 1.49 -5.42
CA ALA A 205 26.75 0.56 -4.38
C ALA A 205 25.80 1.22 -3.36
N GLU A 206 26.07 2.46 -2.97
CA GLU A 206 25.16 3.24 -2.14
C GLU A 206 23.84 3.52 -2.84
N ASN A 207 23.88 3.91 -4.11
CA ASN A 207 22.69 4.16 -4.91
C ASN A 207 21.86 2.88 -5.09
N TRP A 208 22.50 1.74 -5.34
CA TRP A 208 21.86 0.42 -5.33
C TRP A 208 21.13 0.17 -4.00
N ASN A 209 21.82 0.35 -2.88
CA ASN A 209 21.24 0.14 -1.55
C ASN A 209 20.04 1.06 -1.29
N ARG A 210 20.13 2.34 -1.70
CA ARG A 210 19.02 3.30 -1.58
C ARG A 210 17.82 2.87 -2.41
N SER A 211 18.01 2.42 -3.65
CA SER A 211 16.92 1.92 -4.50
C SER A 211 16.27 0.67 -3.92
N ILE A 212 17.06 -0.28 -3.42
CA ILE A 212 16.54 -1.49 -2.76
C ILE A 212 15.76 -1.13 -1.50
N PHE A 213 16.26 -0.18 -0.69
CA PHE A 213 15.55 0.29 0.49
C PHE A 213 14.21 0.94 0.13
N LEU A 214 14.16 1.77 -0.91
CA LEU A 214 12.93 2.37 -1.41
C LEU A 214 11.93 1.31 -1.92
N LEU A 215 12.40 0.32 -2.69
CA LEU A 215 11.57 -0.78 -3.17
C LEU A 215 10.93 -1.57 -2.02
N ARG A 216 11.69 -1.82 -0.95
CA ARG A 216 11.15 -2.47 0.27
C ARG A 216 10.14 -1.57 0.98
N ALA A 217 10.40 -0.27 1.07
CA ALA A 217 9.45 0.67 1.65
C ALA A 217 8.13 0.71 0.86
N CYS A 218 8.19 0.68 -0.47
CA CYS A 218 7.02 0.57 -1.34
C CYS A 218 6.29 -0.76 -1.12
N GLU A 219 7.00 -1.89 -1.10
CA GLU A 219 6.42 -3.20 -0.81
C GLU A 219 5.66 -3.21 0.52
N GLN A 220 6.25 -2.66 1.59
CA GLN A 220 5.60 -2.55 2.89
C GLN A 220 4.38 -1.63 2.86
N ALA A 221 4.46 -0.50 2.16
CA ALA A 221 3.34 0.44 2.04
C ALA A 221 2.15 -0.19 1.28
N ILE A 222 2.42 -0.90 0.18
CA ILE A 222 1.39 -1.64 -0.56
C ILE A 222 0.82 -2.77 0.29
N ASP A 223 1.65 -3.51 1.03
CA ASP A 223 1.16 -4.55 1.93
C ASP A 223 0.28 -3.98 3.04
N GLY A 224 0.63 -2.82 3.61
CA GLY A 224 -0.23 -2.13 4.59
C GLY A 224 -1.55 -1.69 3.99
N TRP A 225 -1.55 -1.15 2.76
CA TRP A 225 -2.77 -0.81 2.03
C TRP A 225 -3.62 -2.04 1.72
N ARG A 226 -3.00 -3.13 1.27
CA ARG A 226 -3.68 -4.41 1.03
C ARG A 226 -4.42 -4.87 2.29
N GLN A 227 -3.74 -4.93 3.43
CA GLN A 227 -4.36 -5.34 4.69
C GLN A 227 -5.55 -4.45 5.06
N LEU A 228 -5.41 -3.13 4.89
CA LEU A 228 -6.52 -2.20 5.12
C LEU A 228 -7.70 -2.47 4.18
N CYS A 229 -7.46 -2.67 2.89
CA CYS A 229 -8.48 -3.03 1.91
C CYS A 229 -9.17 -4.35 2.27
N GLU A 230 -8.40 -5.40 2.57
CA GLU A 230 -8.92 -6.71 2.96
C GLU A 230 -9.83 -6.60 4.18
N VAL A 231 -9.34 -6.02 5.28
CA VAL A 231 -10.12 -5.87 6.52
C VAL A 231 -11.36 -5.02 6.27
N SER A 232 -11.23 -3.87 5.60
CA SER A 232 -12.38 -2.99 5.40
C SER A 232 -13.43 -3.59 4.43
N LEU A 233 -13.05 -4.41 3.46
CA LEU A 233 -13.98 -5.16 2.61
C LEU A 233 -14.66 -6.31 3.37
N HIS A 234 -13.93 -7.01 4.25
CA HIS A 234 -14.49 -8.07 5.07
C HIS A 234 -15.47 -7.51 6.12
N GLU A 235 -15.05 -6.50 6.86
CA GLU A 235 -15.73 -5.96 8.03
C GLU A 235 -16.70 -4.81 7.70
N GLY A 236 -16.33 -3.89 6.80
CA GLY A 236 -17.11 -2.69 6.47
C GLY A 236 -18.25 -2.92 5.47
N GLY A 237 -18.28 -4.04 4.76
CA GLY A 237 -19.16 -4.24 3.60
C GLY A 237 -20.61 -4.64 3.88
N ARG A 238 -21.21 -4.35 5.05
CA ARG A 238 -22.66 -4.48 5.22
C ARG A 238 -23.30 -3.09 5.00
N PRO A 239 -23.78 -2.76 3.80
CA PRO A 239 -24.58 -1.55 3.62
C PRO A 239 -25.81 -1.67 4.54
N ARG A 240 -25.78 -0.95 5.66
CA ARG A 240 -26.90 -0.91 6.62
C ARG A 240 -27.99 0.06 6.17
N HIS A 241 -27.76 0.81 5.09
CA HIS A 241 -28.64 1.87 4.63
C HIS A 241 -28.83 1.76 3.11
N GLY A 242 -30.09 1.80 2.67
CA GLY A 242 -30.54 2.20 1.33
C GLY A 242 -30.09 1.38 0.10
N GLN A 243 -30.99 1.31 -0.88
CA GLN A 243 -30.68 0.74 -2.20
C GLN A 243 -29.74 1.64 -3.03
N ALA A 244 -29.76 2.96 -2.81
CA ALA A 244 -28.87 3.92 -3.48
C ALA A 244 -27.38 3.75 -3.08
N ASP A 245 -27.11 3.39 -1.83
CA ASP A 245 -25.74 3.16 -1.33
C ASP A 245 -25.17 1.85 -1.89
N ALA A 246 -26.03 0.90 -2.25
CA ALA A 246 -25.64 -0.39 -2.81
C ALA A 246 -25.05 -0.24 -4.23
N THR A 247 -25.67 0.56 -5.09
CA THR A 247 -25.19 0.80 -6.47
C THR A 247 -23.82 1.46 -6.47
N ASN A 248 -23.66 2.55 -5.72
CA ASN A 248 -22.38 3.26 -5.67
C ASN A 248 -21.26 2.40 -5.09
N TYR A 249 -21.57 1.55 -4.12
CA TYR A 249 -20.61 0.59 -3.57
C TYR A 249 -20.14 -0.41 -4.63
N ASP A 250 -21.06 -0.99 -5.40
CA ASP A 250 -20.72 -1.93 -6.48
C ASP A 250 -19.87 -1.27 -7.56
N THR A 251 -20.25 -0.08 -8.04
CA THR A 251 -19.45 0.73 -8.97
C THR A 251 -18.03 0.93 -8.47
N THR A 252 -17.87 1.16 -7.17
CA THR A 252 -16.54 1.42 -6.65
C THR A 252 -15.71 0.16 -6.40
N LEU A 253 -16.33 -0.98 -6.09
CA LEU A 253 -15.64 -2.27 -6.13
C LEU A 253 -15.10 -2.57 -7.53
N TYR A 254 -15.88 -2.29 -8.57
CA TYR A 254 -15.44 -2.48 -9.95
C TYR A 254 -14.33 -1.52 -10.35
N SER A 255 -14.44 -0.24 -9.97
CA SER A 255 -13.37 0.74 -10.18
C SER A 255 -12.07 0.33 -9.50
N LEU A 256 -12.15 -0.14 -8.24
CA LEU A 256 -10.99 -0.65 -7.51
C LEU A 256 -10.39 -1.90 -8.17
N LEU A 257 -11.23 -2.85 -8.61
CA LEU A 257 -10.77 -4.04 -9.31
C LEU A 257 -10.04 -3.68 -10.60
N SER A 258 -10.65 -2.86 -11.46
CA SER A 258 -10.06 -2.41 -12.72
C SER A 258 -8.78 -1.61 -12.49
N GLY A 259 -8.78 -0.66 -11.55
CA GLY A 259 -7.59 0.11 -11.19
C GLY A 259 -6.41 -0.78 -10.78
N VAL A 260 -6.66 -1.82 -9.98
CA VAL A 260 -5.61 -2.79 -9.59
C VAL A 260 -5.16 -3.66 -10.77
N LEU A 261 -6.10 -4.16 -11.58
CA LEU A 261 -5.77 -4.99 -12.74
C LEU A 261 -4.95 -4.22 -13.77
N GLN A 262 -5.27 -2.94 -14.02
CA GLN A 262 -4.49 -2.07 -14.92
C GLN A 262 -3.04 -1.93 -14.48
N LYS A 263 -2.77 -1.79 -13.17
CA LYS A 263 -1.39 -1.75 -12.65
C LYS A 263 -0.68 -3.09 -12.86
N LEU A 264 -1.38 -4.20 -12.63
CA LEU A 264 -0.83 -5.53 -12.89
C LEU A 264 -0.57 -5.76 -14.40
N CYS A 265 -1.34 -5.11 -15.27
CA CYS A 265 -1.17 -5.16 -16.72
C CYS A 265 -0.07 -4.24 -17.25
N SER A 266 0.29 -3.12 -16.59
CA SER A 266 1.15 -2.10 -17.21
C SER A 266 2.54 -2.61 -17.60
N GLY A 267 3.04 -3.65 -16.91
CA GLY A 267 4.35 -4.22 -17.15
C GLY A 267 5.49 -3.45 -16.46
N ASP A 268 5.19 -2.41 -15.70
CA ASP A 268 6.22 -1.65 -14.99
C ASP A 268 6.86 -2.50 -13.89
N PHE A 269 8.17 -2.36 -13.74
CA PHE A 269 8.98 -3.10 -12.77
C PHE A 269 8.41 -3.00 -11.34
N MET A 270 7.99 -1.80 -10.93
CA MET A 270 7.45 -1.58 -9.59
C MET A 270 6.16 -2.37 -9.35
N TRP A 271 5.23 -2.41 -10.32
CA TRP A 271 3.97 -3.13 -10.15
C TRP A 271 4.14 -4.64 -10.17
N GLN A 272 5.09 -5.13 -10.97
CA GLN A 272 5.47 -6.53 -10.92
C GLN A 272 6.04 -6.90 -9.55
N TRP A 273 6.88 -6.02 -8.98
CA TRP A 273 7.47 -6.19 -7.65
C TRP A 273 6.42 -6.33 -6.54
N VAL A 274 5.41 -5.45 -6.55
CA VAL A 274 4.34 -5.46 -5.54
C VAL A 274 3.12 -6.27 -5.96
N GLY A 275 3.24 -7.04 -7.06
CA GLY A 275 2.13 -7.72 -7.72
C GLY A 275 1.43 -8.76 -6.83
N ARG A 276 2.16 -9.37 -5.89
CA ARG A 276 1.56 -10.28 -4.90
C ARG A 276 0.48 -9.57 -4.08
N SER A 277 0.78 -8.38 -3.59
CA SER A 277 -0.14 -7.64 -2.73
C SER A 277 -1.31 -7.06 -3.50
N LEU A 278 -1.06 -6.55 -4.71
CA LEU A 278 -2.09 -6.06 -5.63
C LEU A 278 -3.07 -7.18 -6.03
N SER A 279 -2.55 -8.32 -6.48
CA SER A 279 -3.39 -9.45 -6.89
C SER A 279 -4.23 -10.03 -5.73
N ALA A 280 -3.73 -9.96 -4.49
CA ALA A 280 -4.51 -10.34 -3.30
C ALA A 280 -5.69 -9.38 -3.03
N VAL A 281 -5.50 -8.07 -3.24
CA VAL A 281 -6.62 -7.10 -3.18
C VAL A 281 -7.63 -7.39 -4.28
N ALA A 282 -7.19 -7.56 -5.53
CA ALA A 282 -8.09 -7.88 -6.64
C ALA A 282 -8.89 -9.16 -6.38
N LEU A 283 -8.27 -10.19 -5.80
CA LEU A 283 -8.95 -11.42 -5.41
C LEU A 283 -10.01 -11.17 -4.34
N THR A 284 -9.69 -10.38 -3.32
CA THR A 284 -10.62 -10.05 -2.24
C THR A 284 -11.81 -9.23 -2.76
N VAL A 285 -11.56 -8.27 -3.64
CA VAL A 285 -12.60 -7.48 -4.30
C VAL A 285 -13.51 -8.37 -5.15
N MET A 286 -12.94 -9.25 -5.97
CA MET A 286 -13.71 -10.18 -6.81
C MET A 286 -14.55 -11.15 -5.97
N ALA A 287 -13.99 -11.69 -4.89
CA ALA A 287 -14.73 -12.51 -3.95
C ALA A 287 -15.91 -11.74 -3.32
N LYS A 288 -15.70 -10.46 -2.98
CA LYS A 288 -16.76 -9.61 -2.43
C LYS A 288 -17.87 -9.33 -3.44
N ILE A 289 -17.52 -9.00 -4.68
CA ILE A 289 -18.45 -8.82 -5.81
C ILE A 289 -19.32 -10.07 -5.94
N ARG A 290 -18.71 -11.25 -5.97
CA ARG A 290 -19.43 -12.53 -6.08
C ARG A 290 -20.38 -12.78 -4.91
N ILE A 291 -19.93 -12.57 -3.67
CA ILE A 291 -20.80 -12.74 -2.48
C ILE A 291 -22.02 -11.82 -2.57
N ARG A 292 -21.82 -10.57 -2.99
CA ARG A 292 -22.91 -9.61 -3.16
C ARG A 292 -23.86 -10.02 -4.27
N ALA A 293 -23.34 -10.47 -5.40
CA ALA A 293 -24.15 -11.06 -6.44
C ALA A 293 -25.06 -12.13 -5.82
N ARG A 294 -24.50 -13.16 -5.17
CA ARG A 294 -25.26 -14.25 -4.52
C ARG A 294 -26.33 -13.79 -3.53
N SER A 295 -26.07 -12.73 -2.76
CA SER A 295 -27.01 -12.23 -1.75
C SER A 295 -28.31 -11.65 -2.31
N GLY A 296 -28.44 -11.49 -3.64
CA GLY A 296 -29.67 -11.03 -4.27
C GLY A 296 -30.00 -9.56 -4.00
N LEU A 297 -29.07 -8.82 -3.40
CA LEU A 297 -29.14 -7.36 -3.30
C LEU A 297 -29.19 -6.80 -4.72
N LYS A 298 -30.30 -6.12 -5.07
CA LYS A 298 -30.50 -5.43 -6.35
C LYS A 298 -29.57 -4.21 -6.46
N GLY A 299 -28.27 -4.46 -6.62
CA GLY A 299 -27.33 -3.50 -7.17
C GLY A 299 -27.47 -3.44 -8.69
N GLU A 300 -27.01 -2.35 -9.29
CA GLU A 300 -26.97 -2.22 -10.74
C GLU A 300 -26.10 -3.35 -11.31
N ALA A 301 -26.72 -4.25 -12.08
CA ALA A 301 -26.01 -5.35 -12.70
C ALA A 301 -24.95 -4.75 -13.63
N MET A 302 -23.69 -5.16 -13.47
CA MET A 302 -22.61 -4.71 -14.36
C MET A 302 -23.04 -4.92 -15.80
N SER A 303 -22.95 -3.87 -16.62
CA SER A 303 -23.25 -3.93 -18.04
C SER A 303 -22.42 -5.03 -18.72
N LEU A 304 -22.95 -5.60 -19.81
CA LEU A 304 -22.21 -6.62 -20.58
C LEU A 304 -20.83 -6.10 -21.03
N ALA A 305 -20.76 -4.82 -21.42
CA ALA A 305 -19.50 -4.17 -21.77
C ALA A 305 -18.51 -4.14 -20.59
N GLY A 306 -18.97 -3.78 -19.39
CA GLY A 306 -18.14 -3.81 -18.18
C GLY A 306 -17.63 -5.22 -17.86
N ARG A 307 -18.47 -6.24 -18.08
CA ARG A 307 -18.09 -7.64 -17.86
C ARG A 307 -16.98 -8.06 -18.82
N ASN A 308 -17.14 -7.78 -20.11
CA ASN A 308 -16.13 -8.12 -21.09
C ASN A 308 -14.80 -7.40 -20.81
N HIS A 309 -14.88 -6.13 -20.38
CA HIS A 309 -13.69 -5.36 -20.01
C HIS A 309 -12.94 -5.96 -18.83
N VAL A 310 -13.63 -6.30 -17.73
CA VAL A 310 -13.00 -6.93 -16.55
C VAL A 310 -12.39 -8.29 -16.92
N LEU A 311 -13.07 -9.08 -17.77
CA LEU A 311 -12.53 -10.35 -18.26
C LEU A 311 -11.23 -10.16 -19.03
N GLU A 312 -11.20 -9.18 -19.94
CA GLU A 312 -10.02 -8.85 -20.72
C GLU A 312 -8.86 -8.42 -19.81
N GLU A 313 -9.11 -7.53 -18.85
CA GLU A 313 -8.10 -7.10 -17.87
C GLU A 313 -7.55 -8.28 -17.05
N ILE A 314 -8.40 -9.20 -16.61
CA ILE A 314 -7.97 -10.42 -15.89
C ILE A 314 -7.06 -11.27 -16.78
N LEU A 315 -7.46 -11.53 -18.03
CA LEU A 315 -6.68 -12.36 -18.96
C LEU A 315 -5.35 -11.69 -19.31
N GLN A 316 -5.34 -10.38 -19.56
CA GLN A 316 -4.11 -9.63 -19.81
C GLN A 316 -3.17 -9.67 -18.60
N ALA A 317 -3.69 -9.52 -17.38
CA ALA A 317 -2.89 -9.61 -16.16
C ALA A 317 -2.29 -11.01 -15.98
N VAL A 318 -3.05 -12.08 -16.27
CA VAL A 318 -2.56 -13.46 -16.23
C VAL A 318 -1.40 -13.66 -17.21
N LEU A 319 -1.55 -13.19 -18.45
CA LEU A 319 -0.56 -13.36 -19.52
C LEU A 319 0.73 -12.58 -19.25
N ARG A 320 0.64 -11.41 -18.61
CA ARG A 320 1.80 -10.54 -18.32
C ARG A 320 2.50 -10.86 -17.01
N SER A 321 1.84 -11.56 -16.08
CA SER A 321 2.42 -11.85 -14.77
C SER A 321 3.56 -12.87 -14.85
N GLN A 322 4.76 -12.47 -14.40
CA GLN A 322 5.93 -13.34 -14.37
C GLN A 322 6.02 -14.18 -13.08
N TYR A 323 5.43 -13.71 -11.98
CA TYR A 323 5.54 -14.35 -10.67
C TYR A 323 4.43 -15.38 -10.42
N HIS A 324 4.81 -16.56 -9.92
CA HIS A 324 3.88 -17.67 -9.65
C HIS A 324 2.79 -17.33 -8.64
N THR A 325 3.13 -16.61 -7.56
CA THR A 325 2.17 -16.23 -6.52
C THR A 325 1.10 -15.25 -7.04
N THR A 326 1.51 -14.26 -7.83
CA THR A 326 0.60 -13.34 -8.51
C THR A 326 -0.31 -14.09 -9.49
N ARG A 327 0.25 -15.02 -10.28
CA ARG A 327 -0.53 -15.86 -11.21
C ARG A 327 -1.56 -16.73 -10.49
N ALA A 328 -1.21 -17.33 -9.35
CA ALA A 328 -2.14 -18.14 -8.58
C ALA A 328 -3.38 -17.33 -8.14
N ASN A 329 -3.16 -16.11 -7.64
CA ASN A 329 -4.25 -15.19 -7.30
C ASN A 329 -5.09 -14.81 -8.53
N LEU A 330 -4.45 -14.51 -9.67
CA LEU A 330 -5.13 -14.15 -10.91
C LEU A 330 -5.98 -15.31 -11.48
N TYR A 331 -5.51 -16.56 -11.38
CA TYR A 331 -6.34 -17.72 -11.73
C TYR A 331 -7.54 -17.87 -10.80
N ALA A 332 -7.36 -17.63 -9.50
CA ALA A 332 -8.49 -17.63 -8.55
C ALA A 332 -9.48 -16.49 -8.84
N ILE A 333 -9.00 -15.31 -9.26
CA ILE A 333 -9.84 -14.19 -9.72
C ILE A 333 -10.65 -14.63 -10.94
N PHE A 334 -10.01 -15.21 -11.95
CA PHE A 334 -10.67 -15.71 -13.15
C PHE A 334 -11.78 -16.73 -12.83
N VAL A 335 -11.50 -17.71 -11.96
CA VAL A 335 -12.51 -18.70 -11.55
C VAL A 335 -13.68 -18.05 -10.82
N ASN A 336 -13.42 -17.12 -9.89
CA ASN A 336 -14.48 -16.38 -9.19
C ASN A 336 -15.32 -15.54 -10.17
N TYR A 337 -14.69 -14.97 -11.18
CA TYR A 337 -15.33 -14.18 -12.21
C TYR A 337 -16.25 -15.03 -13.11
N MET A 338 -15.78 -16.20 -13.56
CA MET A 338 -16.60 -17.13 -14.34
C MET A 338 -17.83 -17.62 -13.56
N GLN A 339 -17.65 -17.92 -12.27
CA GLN A 339 -18.75 -18.31 -11.39
C GLN A 339 -19.76 -17.16 -11.18
N PHE A 340 -19.28 -15.92 -11.05
CA PHE A 340 -20.11 -14.73 -11.00
C PHE A 340 -20.95 -14.54 -12.28
N ILE A 341 -20.35 -14.70 -13.48
CA ILE A 341 -21.09 -14.61 -14.75
C ILE A 341 -22.18 -15.68 -14.82
N GLN A 342 -21.86 -16.94 -14.51
CA GLN A 342 -22.84 -18.04 -14.55
C GLN A 342 -24.06 -17.75 -13.68
N GLU A 343 -23.83 -17.23 -12.47
CA GLU A 343 -24.89 -16.85 -11.54
C GLU A 343 -25.73 -15.66 -12.04
N SER A 344 -25.12 -14.69 -12.72
CA SER A 344 -25.88 -13.59 -13.33
C SER A 344 -26.76 -14.08 -14.47
N ILE A 345 -26.22 -14.90 -15.38
CA ILE A 345 -26.99 -15.43 -16.52
C ILE A 345 -28.18 -16.27 -16.04
N ALA A 346 -28.00 -17.03 -14.98
CA ALA A 346 -29.06 -17.84 -14.39
C ALA A 346 -30.20 -17.02 -13.76
N ARG A 347 -29.99 -15.73 -13.48
CA ARG A 347 -31.03 -14.82 -12.94
C ARG A 347 -31.75 -14.02 -14.00
N ASP A 348 -31.09 -13.78 -15.13
CA ASP A 348 -31.65 -13.05 -16.25
C ASP A 348 -32.57 -13.95 -17.11
N ARG A 349 -32.51 -15.27 -16.90
CA ARG A 349 -33.44 -16.28 -17.42
C ARG A 349 -34.55 -16.55 -16.42
#